data_AF-A0A8S3GE05-F1
#
_entry.id   AF-A0A8S3GE05-F1
#
_cell.length_a   1.000
_cell.length_b   1.000
_cell.length_c   1.000
_cell.angle_alpha   90.00
_cell.angle_beta   90.00
_cell.angle_gamma   90.00
#
_symmetry.space_group_name_H-M   'P 1'
#
loop_
_entity.id
_entity.type
_entity.pdbx_description
1 polymer ?
#
loop_
_entity_poly.entity_id
_entity_poly.type
_entity_poly.pdbx_seq_one_letter_code
_entity_poly.pdbx_strand_id
1 'polypeptide(L)'
;RDLDSYEVNNLEKLRSFISLARCLTTLLPFNALDVLKDVCRVDFDATFDSCSSIHLFITQLQERIKREKSALDETIIHRALVKLELDFLKDWLADNIDSYGEILTLINDSKNDLWFYSAKIFTVIDNTIDLTATLKENHGNLPSTDEYNKLNRSLDVPQTSTMKIEQLMVNRLHMHFLMSVQE
;
A
#
# COMPACT_ATOMS: atom_id res chain seq x y z
N ARG A 1 27.52 16.06 -5.89
CA ARG A 1 26.36 16.13 -6.82
C ARG A 1 25.20 15.66 -5.99
N ASP A 2 24.47 16.65 -5.51
CA ASP A 2 23.89 16.67 -4.17
C ASP A 2 22.39 16.39 -4.23
N LEU A 3 21.82 15.97 -3.11
CA LEU A 3 20.42 15.56 -2.93
C LEU A 3 19.46 16.78 -2.88
N ASP A 4 19.81 17.87 -3.55
CA ASP A 4 19.23 19.21 -3.36
C ASP A 4 17.75 19.35 -3.80
N SER A 5 17.13 18.28 -4.31
CA SER A 5 15.77 18.27 -4.85
C SER A 5 14.73 17.54 -3.98
N TYR A 6 15.09 17.02 -2.79
CA TYR A 6 14.13 16.25 -1.97
C TYR A 6 13.46 17.11 -0.88
N GLU A 7 12.31 17.70 -1.20
CA GLU A 7 11.52 18.45 -0.21
C GLU A 7 10.67 17.50 0.66
N VAL A 8 11.21 17.12 1.82
CA VAL A 8 10.46 16.43 2.87
C VAL A 8 9.51 17.42 3.54
N ASN A 9 8.30 17.58 3.00
CA ASN A 9 7.33 18.53 3.56
C ASN A 9 6.37 17.92 4.60
N ASN A 10 6.40 16.60 4.82
CA ASN A 10 5.69 15.94 5.93
C ASN A 10 6.40 14.63 6.40
N LEU A 11 5.97 14.08 7.55
CA LEU A 11 6.55 12.87 8.15
C LEU A 11 6.25 11.58 7.38
N GLU A 12 5.12 11.50 6.66
CA GLU A 12 4.74 10.30 5.90
C GLU A 12 5.57 10.17 4.63
N LYS A 13 5.86 11.28 3.94
CA LYS A 13 6.83 11.37 2.85
C LYS A 13 8.24 11.04 3.29
N LEU A 14 8.67 11.52 4.46
CA LEU A 14 9.96 11.12 5.03
C LEU A 14 10.02 9.61 5.22
N ARG A 15 8.93 9.01 5.69
CA ARG A 15 8.84 7.57 5.93
C ARG A 15 8.88 6.79 4.62
N SER A 16 8.12 7.20 3.60
CA SER A 16 8.11 6.53 2.29
C SER A 16 9.48 6.65 1.60
N PHE A 17 10.17 7.78 1.74
CA PHE A 17 11.57 7.94 1.32
C PHE A 17 12.53 6.97 2.02
N ILE A 18 12.45 6.89 3.35
CA ILE A 18 13.30 5.98 4.13
C ILE A 18 13.02 4.53 3.71
N SER A 19 11.77 4.17 3.45
CA SER A 19 11.40 2.86 2.91
C SER A 19 12.06 2.60 1.54
N LEU A 20 12.07 3.58 0.63
CA LEU A 20 12.77 3.48 -0.66
C LEU A 20 14.28 3.28 -0.47
N ALA A 21 14.93 4.11 0.34
CA ALA A 21 16.36 4.00 0.61
C ALA A 21 16.72 2.64 1.23
N ARG A 22 15.92 2.15 2.19
CA ARG A 22 16.09 0.81 2.79
C ARG A 22 15.86 -0.30 1.77
N CYS A 23 14.88 -0.16 0.88
CA CYS A 23 14.63 -1.11 -0.18
C CYS A 23 15.84 -1.21 -1.11
N LEU A 24 16.33 -0.07 -1.61
CA LEU A 24 17.49 -0.02 -2.52
C LEU A 24 18.77 -0.53 -1.87
N THR A 25 19.08 -0.12 -0.65
CA THR A 25 20.25 -0.62 0.09
C THR A 25 20.20 -2.12 0.34
N THR A 26 18.99 -2.69 0.49
CA THR A 26 18.81 -4.14 0.63
C THR A 26 18.99 -4.85 -0.71
N LEU A 27 18.36 -4.34 -1.77
CA LEU A 27 18.29 -5.02 -3.07
C LEU A 27 19.54 -4.83 -3.92
N LEU A 28 20.26 -3.73 -3.72
CA LEU A 28 21.35 -3.25 -4.56
C LEU A 28 22.51 -2.71 -3.69
N PRO A 29 23.10 -3.50 -2.79
CA PRO A 29 24.01 -2.98 -1.75
C PRO A 29 25.26 -2.26 -2.29
N PHE A 30 25.70 -2.58 -3.52
CA PHE A 30 26.92 -2.01 -4.12
C PHE A 30 26.70 -0.73 -4.92
N ASN A 31 25.47 -0.47 -5.36
CA ASN A 31 25.11 0.66 -6.24
C ASN A 31 23.82 1.39 -5.77
N ALA A 32 23.33 1.10 -4.57
CA ALA A 32 22.09 1.66 -4.01
C ALA A 32 22.07 3.19 -4.03
N LEU A 33 23.19 3.84 -3.70
CA LEU A 33 23.27 5.29 -3.66
C LEU A 33 23.15 5.91 -5.06
N ASP A 34 23.76 5.29 -6.07
CA ASP A 34 23.71 5.80 -7.44
C ASP A 34 22.32 5.58 -8.03
N VAL A 35 21.72 4.42 -7.78
CA VAL A 35 20.32 4.14 -8.15
C VAL A 35 19.35 5.08 -7.44
N LEU A 36 19.54 5.34 -6.14
CA LEU A 36 18.73 6.29 -5.38
C LEU A 36 18.85 7.70 -5.96
N LYS A 37 20.07 8.18 -6.23
CA LYS A 37 20.28 9.50 -6.85
C LYS A 37 19.58 9.62 -8.20
N ASP A 38 19.65 8.57 -9.01
CA ASP A 38 19.03 8.61 -10.33
C ASP A 38 17.51 8.50 -10.26
N VAL A 39 16.97 7.69 -9.34
CA VAL A 39 15.53 7.64 -9.05
C VAL A 39 15.03 9.01 -8.54
N CYS A 40 15.83 9.70 -7.73
CA CYS A 40 15.52 11.04 -7.25
C CYS A 40 15.78 12.17 -8.27
N ARG A 41 16.44 11.89 -9.40
CA ARG A 41 16.78 12.86 -10.45
C ARG A 41 15.70 13.01 -11.53
N VAL A 42 14.95 11.94 -11.78
CA VAL A 42 13.85 11.95 -12.74
C VAL A 42 12.59 12.20 -11.94
N ASP A 43 12.24 13.47 -11.77
CA ASP A 43 10.91 13.87 -11.31
C ASP A 43 10.40 13.08 -10.10
N PHE A 44 11.25 12.84 -9.10
CA PHE A 44 10.75 12.54 -7.76
C PHE A 44 10.21 13.86 -7.19
N ASP A 45 9.15 14.35 -7.82
CA ASP A 45 8.16 15.11 -7.09
C ASP A 45 7.58 14.10 -6.11
N ALA A 46 7.70 14.38 -4.81
CA ALA A 46 7.15 13.57 -3.73
C ALA A 46 5.61 13.57 -3.73
N THR A 47 4.99 13.72 -4.90
CA THR A 47 3.58 13.82 -5.16
C THR A 47 3.28 12.90 -6.33
N PHE A 48 2.87 11.69 -5.99
CA PHE A 48 2.23 10.81 -6.96
C PHE A 48 0.82 11.32 -7.22
N ASP A 49 0.48 11.59 -8.47
CA ASP A 49 -0.84 12.11 -8.83
C ASP A 49 -1.95 11.04 -8.76
N SER A 50 -1.57 9.76 -8.75
CA SER A 50 -2.53 8.64 -8.74
C SER A 50 -1.91 7.33 -8.24
N CYS A 51 -2.76 6.38 -7.83
CA CYS A 51 -2.36 5.00 -7.54
C CYS A 51 -1.59 4.35 -8.70
N SER A 52 -2.03 4.59 -9.93
CA SER A 52 -1.38 4.05 -11.14
C SER A 52 0.04 4.58 -11.33
N SER A 53 0.30 5.84 -10.97
CA SER A 53 1.65 6.41 -11.04
C SER A 53 2.62 5.75 -10.06
N ILE A 54 2.13 5.38 -8.86
CA ILE A 54 2.90 4.62 -7.87
C ILE A 54 3.22 3.22 -8.41
N HIS A 55 2.22 2.52 -8.96
CA HIS A 55 2.41 1.19 -9.52
C HIS A 55 3.41 1.18 -10.68
N LEU A 56 3.32 2.17 -11.57
CA LEU A 56 4.26 2.36 -12.68
C LEU A 56 5.68 2.59 -12.18
N PHE A 57 5.85 3.45 -11.17
CA PHE A 57 7.14 3.71 -10.53
C PHE A 57 7.78 2.42 -9.99
N ILE A 58 7.00 1.59 -9.27
CA ILE A 58 7.49 0.33 -8.71
C ILE A 58 7.86 -0.66 -9.81
N THR A 59 7.08 -0.73 -10.88
CA THR A 59 7.37 -1.56 -12.06
C THR A 59 8.69 -1.15 -12.72
N GLN A 60 8.90 0.15 -12.94
CA GLN A 60 10.15 0.68 -13.50
C GLN A 60 11.35 0.40 -12.57
N LEU A 61 11.15 0.52 -11.26
CA LEU A 61 12.16 0.20 -10.27
C LEU A 61 12.54 -1.29 -10.32
N GLN A 62 11.55 -2.19 -10.47
CA GLN A 62 11.78 -3.63 -10.63
C GLN A 62 12.63 -3.93 -11.86
N GLU A 63 12.30 -3.35 -13.02
CA GLU A 63 13.07 -3.52 -14.25
C GLU A 63 14.50 -3.03 -14.11
N ARG A 64 14.70 -1.94 -13.37
CA ARG A 64 16.03 -1.40 -13.09
C ARG A 64 16.84 -2.34 -12.19
N ILE A 65 16.26 -2.83 -11.09
CA ILE A 65 16.91 -3.80 -10.20
C ILE A 65 17.32 -5.07 -10.96
N LYS A 66 16.46 -5.55 -11.88
CA LYS A 66 16.78 -6.68 -12.76
C LYS A 66 17.96 -6.37 -13.69
N ARG A 67 18.03 -5.18 -14.28
CA ARG A 67 19.15 -4.74 -15.14
C ARG A 67 20.48 -4.64 -14.40
N GLU A 68 20.44 -4.18 -13.15
CA GLU A 68 21.61 -4.10 -12.26
C GLU A 68 22.09 -5.48 -11.75
N LYS A 69 21.42 -6.57 -12.15
CA LYS A 69 21.76 -7.96 -11.78
C LYS A 69 21.91 -8.14 -10.27
N SER A 70 20.89 -7.73 -9.52
CA SER A 70 20.83 -8.01 -8.08
C SER A 70 21.15 -9.50 -7.82
N ALA A 71 22.00 -9.76 -6.83
CA ALA A 71 22.38 -11.12 -6.43
C ALA A 71 21.29 -11.83 -5.61
N LEU A 72 20.16 -11.15 -5.35
CA LEU A 72 19.06 -11.67 -4.56
C LEU A 72 18.06 -12.45 -5.42
N ASP A 73 17.38 -13.38 -4.77
CA ASP A 73 16.28 -14.14 -5.34
C ASP A 73 15.13 -13.23 -5.81
N GLU A 74 14.50 -13.58 -6.94
CA GLU A 74 13.39 -12.80 -7.51
C GLU A 74 12.22 -12.66 -6.53
N THR A 75 11.98 -13.64 -5.67
CA THR A 75 10.93 -13.59 -4.64
C THR A 75 11.24 -12.54 -3.57
N ILE A 76 12.51 -12.40 -3.20
CA ILE A 76 12.95 -11.40 -2.21
C ILE A 76 12.79 -10.00 -2.80
N ILE A 77 13.21 -9.81 -4.06
CA ILE A 77 13.04 -8.56 -4.80
C ILE A 77 11.55 -8.21 -4.89
N HIS A 78 10.71 -9.15 -5.31
CA HIS A 78 9.26 -8.97 -5.42
C HIS A 78 8.64 -8.53 -4.10
N ARG A 79 8.88 -9.27 -3.01
CA ARG A 79 8.33 -8.93 -1.68
C ARG A 79 8.77 -7.55 -1.18
N ALA A 80 10.04 -7.19 -1.39
CA ALA A 80 10.55 -5.89 -1.00
C ALA A 80 9.86 -4.74 -1.77
N LEU A 81 9.61 -4.95 -3.07
CA LEU A 81 8.92 -3.98 -3.92
C LEU A 81 7.44 -3.87 -3.60
N VAL A 82 6.73 -4.97 -3.39
CA VAL A 82 5.31 -4.97 -2.95
C VAL A 82 5.16 -4.21 -1.62
N LYS A 83 6.08 -4.42 -0.68
CA LYS A 83 6.08 -3.70 0.60
C LYS A 83 6.31 -2.19 0.41
N LEU A 84 7.23 -1.83 -0.49
CA LEU A 84 7.53 -0.44 -0.82
C LEU A 84 6.32 0.25 -1.47
N GLU A 85 5.68 -0.43 -2.43
CA GLU A 85 4.46 0.05 -3.11
C GLU A 85 3.36 0.37 -2.11
N LEU A 86 3.13 -0.52 -1.15
CA LEU A 86 2.10 -0.33 -0.13
C LEU A 86 2.42 0.80 0.87
N ASP A 87 3.70 1.06 1.15
CA ASP A 87 4.09 2.25 1.93
C ASP A 87 3.77 3.54 1.16
N PHE A 88 4.02 3.59 -0.15
CA PHE A 88 3.66 4.73 -1.00
C PHE A 88 2.15 4.90 -1.16
N LEU A 89 1.40 3.81 -1.38
CA LEU A 89 -0.07 3.87 -1.46
C LEU A 89 -0.68 4.35 -0.15
N LYS A 90 -0.13 3.95 1.00
CA LYS A 90 -0.60 4.39 2.32
C LYS A 90 -0.31 5.88 2.56
N ASP A 91 0.83 6.37 2.10
CA ASP A 91 1.21 7.79 2.13
C ASP A 91 0.25 8.61 1.24
N TRP A 92 0.07 8.21 -0.01
CA TRP A 92 -0.85 8.84 -0.95
C TRP A 92 -2.30 8.87 -0.45
N LEU A 93 -2.77 7.78 0.17
CA LEU A 93 -4.12 7.70 0.72
C LEU A 93 -4.37 8.74 1.82
N ALA A 94 -3.36 9.12 2.60
CA ALA A 94 -3.51 10.09 3.68
C ALA A 94 -3.98 11.46 3.16
N ASP A 95 -3.52 11.84 1.97
CA ASP A 95 -3.88 13.10 1.30
C ASP A 95 -5.06 12.95 0.32
N ASN A 96 -5.40 11.72 -0.09
CA ASN A 96 -6.41 11.41 -1.11
C ASN A 96 -7.48 10.44 -0.60
N ILE A 97 -7.95 10.68 0.63
CA ILE A 97 -8.74 9.69 1.36
C ILE A 97 -10.05 9.30 0.65
N ASP A 98 -10.70 10.25 -0.03
CA ASP A 98 -11.94 10.04 -0.78
C ASP A 98 -11.76 9.09 -2.00
N SER A 99 -10.50 8.94 -2.44
CA SER A 99 -10.09 8.09 -3.56
C SER A 99 -9.66 6.68 -3.13
N TYR A 100 -9.96 6.25 -1.90
CA TYR A 100 -9.64 4.90 -1.41
C TYR A 100 -10.11 3.76 -2.32
N GLY A 101 -11.18 3.99 -3.10
CA GLY A 101 -11.69 3.03 -4.09
C GLY A 101 -10.66 2.65 -5.17
N GLU A 102 -9.79 3.58 -5.57
CA GLU A 102 -8.74 3.32 -6.56
C GLU A 102 -7.69 2.34 -6.03
N ILE A 103 -7.32 2.51 -4.75
CA ILE A 103 -6.39 1.60 -4.07
C ILE A 103 -7.01 0.21 -3.95
N LEU A 104 -8.30 0.12 -3.62
CA LEU A 104 -9.00 -1.16 -3.55
C LEU A 104 -9.02 -1.87 -4.91
N THR A 105 -9.27 -1.14 -6.00
CA THR A 105 -9.18 -1.69 -7.36
C THR A 105 -7.78 -2.21 -7.66
N LEU A 106 -6.73 -1.44 -7.31
CA LEU A 106 -5.34 -1.85 -7.54
C LEU A 106 -4.95 -3.08 -6.73
N ILE A 107 -5.37 -3.15 -5.46
CA ILE A 107 -5.12 -4.28 -4.55
C ILE A 107 -5.84 -5.55 -5.04
N ASN A 108 -7.02 -5.39 -5.64
CA ASN A 108 -7.84 -6.51 -6.09
C ASN A 108 -7.45 -7.02 -7.49
N ASP A 109 -6.59 -6.30 -8.21
CA ASP A 109 -6.00 -6.79 -9.45
C ASP A 109 -5.10 -8.00 -9.13
N SER A 110 -5.43 -9.15 -9.72
CA SER A 110 -4.73 -10.42 -9.51
C SER A 110 -3.28 -10.38 -9.96
N LYS A 111 -2.87 -9.37 -10.73
CA LYS A 111 -1.50 -9.19 -11.22
C LYS A 111 -0.57 -8.50 -10.21
N ASN A 112 -1.11 -7.79 -9.21
CA ASN A 112 -0.31 -6.85 -8.42
C ASN A 112 0.20 -7.43 -7.09
N ASP A 113 -0.31 -8.58 -6.63
CA ASP A 113 0.09 -9.27 -5.39
C ASP A 113 0.15 -8.38 -4.13
N LEU A 114 -0.57 -7.26 -4.14
CA LEU A 114 -0.58 -6.25 -3.06
C LEU A 114 -1.34 -6.71 -1.82
N TRP A 115 -2.07 -7.83 -1.92
CA TRP A 115 -2.90 -8.33 -0.83
C TRP A 115 -2.10 -8.62 0.44
N PHE A 116 -0.88 -9.18 0.30
CA PHE A 116 -0.07 -9.67 1.42
C PHE A 116 0.28 -8.61 2.48
N TYR A 117 0.45 -7.34 2.10
CA TYR A 117 0.77 -6.28 3.06
C TYR A 117 -0.29 -5.17 3.13
N SER A 118 -1.48 -5.41 2.56
CA SER A 118 -2.58 -4.45 2.48
C SER A 118 -3.24 -4.11 3.82
N ALA A 119 -2.99 -4.88 4.89
CA ALA A 119 -3.67 -4.72 6.18
C ALA A 119 -3.63 -3.28 6.72
N LYS A 120 -2.50 -2.58 6.57
CA LYS A 120 -2.36 -1.19 7.02
C LYS A 120 -3.23 -0.21 6.23
N ILE A 121 -3.41 -0.44 4.92
CA ILE A 121 -4.30 0.36 4.08
C ILE A 121 -5.74 0.15 4.52
N PHE A 122 -6.14 -1.08 4.78
CA PHE A 122 -7.48 -1.37 5.30
C PHE A 122 -7.75 -0.79 6.68
N THR A 123 -6.73 -0.61 7.53
CA THR A 123 -6.84 0.15 8.78
C THR A 123 -7.14 1.63 8.52
N VAL A 124 -6.43 2.24 7.57
CA VAL A 124 -6.67 3.64 7.20
C VAL A 124 -8.07 3.82 6.64
N ILE A 125 -8.50 2.97 5.70
CA ILE A 125 -9.84 3.01 5.11
C ILE A 125 -10.92 2.87 6.19
N ASP A 126 -10.79 1.88 7.07
CA ASP A 126 -11.74 1.62 8.17
C ASP A 126 -11.89 2.81 9.10
N ASN A 127 -10.80 3.49 9.46
CA ASN A 127 -10.85 4.70 10.28
C ASN A 127 -11.57 5.86 9.55
N THR A 128 -11.55 5.88 8.23
CA THR A 128 -12.22 6.93 7.42
C THR A 128 -13.72 6.69 7.32
N ILE A 129 -14.12 5.47 6.94
CA ILE A 129 -15.54 5.14 6.72
C ILE A 129 -16.21 4.57 7.97
N ASP A 130 -15.52 4.61 9.10
CA ASP A 130 -15.91 4.07 10.40
C ASP A 130 -16.59 2.68 10.31
N LEU A 131 -16.00 1.80 9.50
CA LEU A 131 -16.61 0.53 9.10
C LEU A 131 -16.84 -0.36 10.33
N THR A 132 -15.83 -0.46 11.19
CA THR A 132 -15.87 -1.29 12.39
C THR A 132 -16.91 -0.80 13.40
N ALA A 133 -16.98 0.51 13.68
CA ALA A 133 -17.98 1.03 14.62
C ALA A 133 -19.39 0.89 14.03
N THR A 134 -19.57 1.19 12.75
CA THR A 134 -20.87 1.07 12.07
C THR A 134 -21.38 -0.38 12.06
N LEU A 135 -20.51 -1.36 11.83
CA LEU A 135 -20.87 -2.77 11.95
C LEU A 135 -21.27 -3.14 13.37
N LYS A 136 -20.58 -2.61 14.38
CA LYS A 136 -20.90 -2.86 15.80
C LYS A 136 -22.27 -2.30 16.17
N GLU A 137 -22.57 -1.07 15.73
CA GLU A 137 -23.84 -0.39 16.01
C GLU A 137 -25.02 -1.02 15.27
N ASN A 138 -24.80 -1.58 14.07
CA ASN A 138 -25.83 -2.17 13.24
C ASN A 138 -25.88 -3.71 13.28
N HIS A 139 -25.31 -4.32 14.34
CA HIS A 139 -25.33 -5.77 14.57
C HIS A 139 -24.79 -6.60 13.38
N GLY A 140 -23.70 -6.14 12.78
CA GLY A 140 -23.04 -6.79 11.65
C GLY A 140 -23.65 -6.46 10.29
N ASN A 141 -24.68 -5.61 10.22
CA ASN A 141 -25.26 -5.15 8.96
C ASN A 141 -24.63 -3.82 8.53
N LEU A 142 -24.36 -3.66 7.24
CA LEU A 142 -23.95 -2.36 6.70
C LEU A 142 -25.18 -1.59 6.19
N PRO A 143 -25.36 -0.33 6.59
CA PRO A 143 -26.40 0.51 5.99
C PRO A 143 -26.10 0.72 4.50
N SER A 144 -27.14 0.84 3.68
CA SER A 144 -26.99 1.08 2.24
C SER A 144 -26.65 2.55 1.94
N THR A 145 -25.46 2.99 2.36
CA THR A 145 -24.90 4.30 2.02
C THR A 145 -24.01 4.19 0.78
N ASP A 146 -23.76 5.32 0.11
CA ASP A 146 -22.92 5.37 -1.08
C ASP A 146 -21.48 4.89 -0.81
N GLU A 147 -20.93 5.14 0.38
CA GLU A 147 -19.58 4.72 0.78
C GLU A 147 -19.46 3.20 0.94
N TYR A 148 -20.41 2.56 1.63
CA TYR A 148 -20.42 1.10 1.79
C TYR A 148 -20.78 0.39 0.49
N ASN A 149 -21.65 0.99 -0.34
CA ASN A 149 -21.93 0.50 -1.68
C ASN A 149 -20.71 0.60 -2.61
N LYS A 150 -19.88 1.64 -2.47
CA LYS A 150 -18.60 1.79 -3.20
C LYS A 150 -17.60 0.73 -2.73
N LEU A 151 -17.46 0.54 -1.42
CA LEU A 151 -16.62 -0.51 -0.82
C LEU A 151 -17.02 -1.90 -1.32
N ASN A 152 -18.31 -2.26 -1.22
CA ASN A 152 -18.80 -3.55 -1.66
C ASN A 152 -18.55 -3.80 -3.14
N ARG A 153 -18.81 -2.80 -4.01
CA ARG A 153 -18.52 -2.91 -5.45
C ARG A 153 -17.03 -3.11 -5.76
N SER A 154 -16.14 -2.42 -5.06
CA SER A 154 -14.68 -2.58 -5.24
C SER A 154 -14.17 -3.94 -4.79
N LEU A 155 -14.90 -4.62 -3.89
CA LEU A 155 -14.53 -5.92 -3.34
C LEU A 155 -15.26 -7.09 -4.04
N ASP A 156 -16.31 -6.82 -4.81
CA ASP A 156 -17.11 -7.82 -5.54
C ASP A 156 -16.40 -8.27 -6.84
N VAL A 157 -15.34 -9.07 -6.69
CA VAL A 157 -14.64 -9.71 -7.81
C VAL A 157 -14.89 -11.23 -7.80
N PRO A 158 -15.42 -11.82 -8.89
CA PRO A 158 -16.06 -13.15 -8.90
C PRO A 158 -15.21 -14.38 -8.51
N GLN A 159 -13.92 -14.25 -8.22
CA GLN A 159 -13.03 -15.41 -8.03
C GLN A 159 -12.24 -15.46 -6.72
N THR A 160 -12.23 -14.40 -5.89
CA THR A 160 -11.51 -14.43 -4.59
C THR A 160 -12.12 -13.57 -3.47
N SER A 161 -13.24 -12.90 -3.73
CA SER A 161 -13.81 -11.87 -2.84
C SER A 161 -14.22 -12.40 -1.46
N THR A 162 -14.84 -13.58 -1.39
CA THR A 162 -15.37 -14.12 -0.12
C THR A 162 -14.25 -14.44 0.87
N MET A 163 -13.26 -15.27 0.51
CA MET A 163 -12.15 -15.60 1.41
C MET A 163 -11.31 -14.37 1.81
N LYS A 164 -11.14 -13.40 0.92
CA LYS A 164 -10.28 -12.23 1.17
C LYS A 164 -10.92 -11.23 2.13
N ILE A 165 -12.19 -10.91 1.92
CA ILE A 165 -12.98 -10.07 2.84
C ILE A 165 -13.22 -10.82 4.15
N GLU A 166 -13.56 -12.11 4.09
CA GLU A 166 -13.69 -12.96 5.28
C GLU A 166 -12.38 -13.01 6.06
N GLN A 167 -11.21 -13.08 5.42
CA GLN A 167 -9.93 -13.12 6.14
C GLN A 167 -9.55 -11.76 6.73
N LEU A 168 -9.93 -10.66 6.09
CA LEU A 168 -9.84 -9.30 6.64
C LEU A 168 -10.77 -9.10 7.84
N MET A 169 -12.00 -9.58 7.73
CA MET A 169 -13.02 -9.53 8.78
C MET A 169 -12.74 -10.52 9.89
N VAL A 170 -12.22 -11.71 9.62
CA VAL A 170 -11.84 -12.76 10.57
C VAL A 170 -10.60 -12.36 11.35
N ASN A 171 -9.56 -11.82 10.71
CA ASN A 171 -8.41 -11.29 11.45
C ASN A 171 -8.80 -10.12 12.35
N ARG A 172 -9.77 -9.29 11.92
CA ARG A 172 -10.32 -8.18 12.73
C ARG A 172 -11.25 -8.66 13.85
N LEU A 173 -12.13 -9.62 13.60
CA LEU A 173 -12.98 -10.28 14.61
C LEU A 173 -12.12 -11.05 15.61
N HIS A 174 -11.03 -11.68 15.18
CA HIS A 174 -10.10 -12.40 16.04
C HIS A 174 -9.31 -11.43 16.94
N MET A 175 -8.85 -10.29 16.40
CA MET A 175 -8.25 -9.21 17.20
C MET A 175 -9.27 -8.60 18.17
N HIS A 176 -10.52 -8.40 17.74
CA HIS A 176 -11.60 -7.93 18.60
C HIS A 176 -11.92 -8.92 19.73
N PHE A 177 -11.99 -10.22 19.44
CA PHE A 177 -12.19 -11.28 20.43
C PHE A 177 -11.04 -11.34 21.45
N LEU A 178 -9.79 -11.24 20.98
CA LEU A 178 -8.61 -11.22 21.87
C LEU A 178 -8.59 -9.99 22.79
N MET A 179 -9.05 -8.84 22.32
CA MET A 179 -9.12 -7.62 23.12
C MET A 179 -10.35 -7.58 24.06
N SER A 180 -11.46 -8.23 23.71
CA SER A 180 -12.66 -8.32 24.57
C SER A 180 -12.58 -9.41 25.66
N VAL A 181 -11.51 -10.21 25.68
CA VAL A 181 -11.26 -11.22 26.73
C VAL A 181 -10.39 -10.67 27.88
N GLN A 182 -9.98 -9.39 27.80
CA GLN A 182 -9.22 -8.69 28.85
C GLN A 182 -10.06 -7.73 29.72
N GLU A 183 -11.39 -7.75 29.59
CA GLU A 183 -12.33 -7.18 30.58
C GLU A 183 -12.89 -8.29 31.48
#